data_AF-A0A661EDA7-F1
#
_entry.id   AF-A0A661EDA7-F1
#
_cell.length_a   1.000
_cell.length_b   1.000
_cell.length_c   1.000
_cell.angle_alpha   90.00
_cell.angle_beta   90.00
_cell.angle_gamma   90.00
#
_symmetry.space_group_name_H-M   'P 1'
#
loop_
_entity.id
_entity.type
_entity.pdbx_description
1 polymer ?
#
loop_
_entity_poly.entity_id
_entity_poly.type
_entity_poly.pdbx_seq_one_letter_code
_entity_poly.pdbx_strand_id
1 'polypeptide(L)' 'MSRRRTPAKRTILADPKFGDLTLAKLMNVIMVDGKKAQAERIVYGAL' A
#
# COMPACT_ATOMS: atom_id res chain seq x y z
N MET A 1 -2.57 -15.85 -13.55
CA MET A 1 -3.97 -15.84 -14.01
C MET A 1 -4.50 -17.27 -13.93
N SER A 2 -5.50 -17.55 -13.09
CA SER A 2 -6.09 -18.88 -13.00
C SER A 2 -7.57 -18.80 -13.32
N ARG A 3 -8.05 -19.71 -14.17
CA ARG A 3 -9.47 -19.84 -14.55
C ARG A 3 -10.31 -20.60 -13.50
N ARG A 4 -9.70 -21.22 -12.48
CA ARG A 4 -10.40 -22.00 -11.44
C ARG A 4 -9.89 -21.82 -10.00
N ARG A 5 -8.71 -21.23 -9.77
CA ARG A 5 -8.16 -21.00 -8.41
C ARG A 5 -8.24 -19.53 -8.03
N THR A 6 -8.93 -19.24 -6.93
CA THR A 6 -8.90 -17.93 -6.28
C THR A 6 -7.48 -17.65 -5.77
N PRO A 7 -6.83 -16.56 -6.16
CA PRO A 7 -5.53 -16.20 -5.61
C PRO A 7 -5.67 -15.91 -4.11
N ALA A 8 -4.70 -16.38 -3.33
CA ALA A 8 -4.63 -16.05 -1.92
C ALA A 8 -4.54 -14.53 -1.74
N LYS A 9 -5.28 -13.98 -0.76
CA LYS A 9 -5.17 -12.57 -0.41
C LYS A 9 -3.74 -12.32 0.09
N ARG A 10 -3.04 -11.38 -0.53
CA ARG A 10 -1.71 -10.95 -0.08
C ARG A 10 -1.87 -10.19 1.23
N THR A 11 -1.12 -10.59 2.25
CA THR A 11 -1.00 -9.85 3.51
C THR A 11 -0.12 -8.62 3.26
N ILE A 12 -0.60 -7.47 3.74
CA ILE A 12 0.11 -6.20 3.73
C ILE A 12 0.48 -5.85 5.16
N LEU A 13 1.67 -5.27 5.34
CA LEU A 13 2.07 -4.72 6.62
C LEU A 13 1.34 -3.40 6.85
N ALA A 14 1.07 -3.10 8.11
CA ALA A 14 0.48 -1.83 8.52
C ALA A 14 1.46 -0.67 8.26
N ASP A 15 0.93 0.53 8.13
CA ASP A 15 1.73 1.73 7.93
C ASP A 15 2.71 1.94 9.11
N PRO A 16 4.00 2.26 8.87
CA PRO A 16 4.99 2.36 9.93
C PRO A 16 4.77 3.53 10.88
N LYS A 17 4.01 4.57 10.48
CA LYS A 17 3.80 5.77 11.30
C LYS A 17 2.48 5.72 12.06
N PHE A 18 1.41 5.28 11.39
CA PHE A 18 0.06 5.28 11.98
C PHE A 18 -0.47 3.89 12.31
N GLY A 19 0.23 2.81 11.93
CA GLY A 19 -0.21 1.44 12.19
C GLY A 19 -1.51 1.06 11.48
N ASP A 20 -1.96 1.85 10.49
CA ASP A 20 -3.22 1.63 9.79
C ASP A 20 -3.00 0.86 8.48
N LEU A 21 -3.82 -0.18 8.27
CA LEU A 21 -3.85 -0.97 7.04
C LEU A 21 -4.50 -0.21 5.89
N THR A 22 -5.40 0.73 6.15
CA THR A 22 -6.03 1.55 5.10
C THR A 22 -5.03 2.53 4.50
N LEU A 23 -4.24 3.19 5.34
CA LEU A 23 -3.17 4.07 4.91
C LEU A 23 -2.08 3.31 4.15
N ALA A 24 -1.71 2.12 4.62
CA ALA A 24 -0.76 1.25 3.92
C ALA A 24 -1.27 0.82 2.53
N LYS A 25 -2.58 0.57 2.37
CA LYS A 25 -3.19 0.32 1.05
C LYS A 25 -3.12 1.57 0.16
N LEU A 26 -3.46 2.73 0.71
CA LEU A 26 -3.43 4.00 -0.03
C LEU A 26 -2.01 4.31 -0.53
N MET A 27 -1.01 4.12 0.32
CA MET A 27 0.40 4.27 -0.03
C MET A 27 0.78 3.39 -1.23
N ASN A 28 0.39 2.12 -1.22
CA ASN A 28 0.68 1.18 -2.30
C ASN A 28 -0.06 1.50 -3.61
N VAL A 29 -1.23 2.16 -3.54
CA VAL A 29 -1.98 2.59 -4.72
C VAL A 29 -1.37 3.84 -5.36
N ILE A 30 -0.89 4.79 -4.54
CA ILE A 30 -0.27 6.05 -5.01
C ILE A 30 1.17 5.83 -5.47
N MET A 31 1.84 4.79 -4.98
CA MET A 31 3.24 4.51 -5.30
C MET A 31 3.43 4.15 -6.77
N VAL A 32 4.15 5.03 -7.49
CA VAL A 32 4.59 4.83 -8.88
C VAL A 32 6.05 4.37 -8.90
N ASP A 33 6.40 3.43 -9.79
CA ASP A 33 7.75 2.85 -9.95
C ASP A 33 8.37 2.25 -8.67
N GLY A 34 7.57 1.89 -7.66
CA GLY A 34 8.08 1.41 -6.37
C GLY A 34 8.71 2.50 -5.49
N LYS A 35 8.48 3.79 -5.80
CA LYS A 35 9.03 4.93 -5.06
C LYS A 35 8.31 5.17 -3.73
N LYS A 36 8.57 4.32 -2.73
CA LYS A 36 7.91 4.40 -1.42
C LYS A 36 8.16 5.72 -0.68
N ALA A 37 9.39 6.25 -0.72
CA ALA A 37 9.72 7.51 -0.06
C ALA A 37 8.96 8.72 -0.65
N GLN A 38 8.65 8.69 -1.95
CA GLN A 38 7.87 9.76 -2.59
C GLN A 38 6.38 9.61 -2.25
N ALA A 39 5.86 8.39 -2.26
CA ALA A 39 4.49 8.10 -1.82
C ALA A 39 4.26 8.50 -0.36
N GLU A 40 5.21 8.19 0.54
CA GLU A 40 5.18 8.59 1.95
C GLU A 40 5.11 10.11 2.11
N ARG A 41 5.92 10.86 1.37
CA ARG A 41 5.89 12.34 1.41
C ARG A 41 4.57 12.91 0.93
N ILE A 42 3.97 12.35 -0.12
CA ILE A 42 2.68 12.81 -0.65
C ILE A 42 1.57 12.51 0.36
N VAL A 43 1.49 11.28 0.87
CA VAL A 43 0.43 10.85 1.79
C VAL A 43 0.55 11.55 3.14
N TYR A 44 1.75 11.62 3.73
CA TYR A 44 1.95 12.31 5.01
C TYR A 44 1.93 13.84 4.89
N GLY A 45 2.22 14.40 3.71
CA GLY A 45 2.12 15.83 3.47
C GLY A 45 0.71 16.31 3.17
N ALA A 46 -0.20 15.39 2.81
CA ALA A 46 -1.62 15.66 2.59
C ALA A 46 -2.50 15.40 3.83
N LEU A 47 -1.91 14.81 4.87
CA LEU A 47 -2.49 14.64 6.21
C LEU A 47 -2.13 15.85 7.08
#